data_AF-A0A8J6MHJ9-F1
#
_entry.id   AF-A0A8J6MHJ9-F1
#
_cell.length_a   1.000
_cell.length_b   1.000
_cell.length_c   1.000
_cell.angle_alpha   90.00
_cell.angle_beta   90.00
_cell.angle_gamma   90.00
#
_symmetry.space_group_name_H-M   'P 1'
#
loop_
_entity.id
_entity.type
_entity.pdbx_description
1 polymer ?
#
loop_
_entity_poly.entity_id
_entity_poly.type
_entity_poly.pdbx_seq_one_letter_code
_entity_poly.pdbx_strand_id
1 'polypeptide(L)'
;RLHRGPAPRWAMRLAGLGYALPGSVIAVGTLVPFGLFDNTLDGWMRAQFGVSVGLLLSGSVAALIFAYLVRFMAVALGALDGGLARLRPSMRDAARSLGATGGQAVWKVEVPLARGAMLSAAILVFVDTMKELPATLIIRPFDFDTLAVRVYSLASDERLAEASTGALLIVAVGLLPIWVLTRAMRRR
;
A
#
# COMPACT_ATOMS: atom_id res chain seq x y z
N ARG A 1 -18.31 -14.59 2.10
CA ARG A 1 -17.65 -15.59 1.22
C ARG A 1 -17.93 -15.28 -0.26
N LEU A 2 -17.10 -14.44 -0.89
CA LEU A 2 -16.95 -14.38 -2.37
C LEU A 2 -16.09 -15.56 -2.90
N HIS A 3 -15.80 -16.54 -2.04
CA HIS A 3 -14.77 -17.58 -2.17
C HIS A 3 -15.20 -18.85 -2.94
N ARG A 4 -16.20 -18.79 -3.82
CA ARG A 4 -16.68 -19.98 -4.56
C ARG A 4 -16.19 -20.08 -6.01
N GLY A 5 -15.13 -19.36 -6.38
CA GLY A 5 -14.48 -19.49 -7.69
C GLY A 5 -12.95 -19.61 -7.58
N PRO A 6 -12.26 -20.13 -8.63
CA PRO A 6 -10.80 -20.17 -8.69
C PRO A 6 -10.18 -18.77 -8.78
N ALA A 7 -10.84 -17.82 -9.46
CA ALA A 7 -10.31 -16.47 -9.68
C ALA A 7 -10.07 -15.66 -8.38
N PRO A 8 -11.00 -15.58 -7.41
CA PRO A 8 -10.75 -14.91 -6.13
C PRO A 8 -9.59 -15.53 -5.32
N ARG A 9 -9.40 -16.85 -5.42
CA ARG A 9 -8.30 -17.54 -4.73
C ARG A 9 -6.94 -17.18 -5.33
N TRP A 10 -6.87 -17.10 -6.66
CA TRP A 10 -5.67 -16.65 -7.35
C TRP A 10 -5.38 -15.17 -7.08
N ALA A 11 -6.40 -14.31 -7.09
CA ALA A 11 -6.24 -12.90 -6.74
C ALA A 11 -5.66 -12.72 -5.33
N MET A 12 -6.18 -13.44 -4.33
CA MET A 12 -5.65 -13.40 -2.96
C MET A 12 -4.22 -13.92 -2.87
N ARG A 13 -3.88 -15.00 -3.59
CA ARG A 13 -2.51 -15.53 -3.64
C ARG A 13 -1.55 -14.52 -4.25
N LEU A 14 -1.91 -13.94 -5.40
CA LEU A 14 -1.11 -12.92 -6.07
C LEU A 14 -0.90 -11.69 -5.17
N ALA A 15 -1.95 -11.23 -4.50
CA ALA A 15 -1.87 -10.12 -3.56
C ALA A 15 -0.98 -10.41 -2.34
N GLY A 16 -0.88 -11.67 -1.93
CA GLY A 16 0.00 -12.12 -0.84
C GLY A 16 1.48 -12.20 -1.19
N LEU A 17 1.83 -12.28 -2.49
CA LEU A 17 3.22 -12.47 -2.93
C LEU A 17 4.13 -11.30 -2.53
N GLY A 18 3.59 -10.07 -2.47
CA GLY A 18 4.36 -8.88 -2.12
C GLY A 18 4.99 -8.91 -0.73
N TYR A 19 4.45 -9.70 0.20
CA TYR A 19 5.04 -9.87 1.54
C TYR A 19 6.31 -10.72 1.53
N ALA A 20 6.40 -11.68 0.62
CA ALA A 20 7.54 -12.61 0.54
C ALA A 20 8.76 -11.98 -0.16
N LEU A 21 8.54 -10.89 -0.90
CA LEU A 21 9.58 -10.24 -1.69
C LEU A 21 10.30 -9.16 -0.86
N PRO A 22 11.65 -9.16 -0.83
CA PRO A 22 12.41 -8.02 -0.33
C PRO A 22 12.03 -6.73 -1.08
N GLY A 23 12.06 -5.59 -0.40
CA GLY A 23 11.70 -4.30 -1.01
C GLY A 23 12.53 -3.97 -2.26
N SER A 24 13.81 -4.38 -2.27
CA SER A 24 14.68 -4.24 -3.44
C SER A 24 14.25 -5.06 -4.65
N VAL A 25 13.73 -6.28 -4.44
CA VAL A 25 13.22 -7.13 -5.52
C VAL A 25 11.95 -6.54 -6.12
N ILE A 26 11.05 -6.02 -5.26
CA ILE A 26 9.84 -5.30 -5.72
C ILE A 26 10.23 -4.06 -6.52
N ALA A 27 11.26 -3.34 -6.09
CA ALA A 27 11.75 -2.16 -6.78
C ALA A 27 12.24 -2.45 -8.19
N VAL A 28 13.17 -3.39 -8.35
CA VAL A 28 13.66 -3.80 -9.67
C VAL A 28 12.51 -4.37 -10.51
N GLY A 29 11.68 -5.21 -9.91
CA GLY A 29 10.50 -5.80 -10.56
C GLY A 29 9.45 -4.77 -11.00
N THR A 30 9.45 -3.57 -10.42
CA THR A 30 8.56 -2.45 -10.81
C THR A 30 9.21 -1.55 -11.84
N LEU A 31 10.47 -1.14 -11.61
CA LEU A 31 11.18 -0.20 -12.48
C LEU A 31 11.41 -0.75 -13.89
N VAL A 32 11.76 -2.03 -14.02
CA VAL A 32 12.02 -2.64 -15.34
C VAL A 32 10.78 -2.57 -16.25
N PRO A 33 9.60 -3.09 -15.87
CA PRO A 33 8.43 -3.01 -16.73
C PRO A 33 7.94 -1.57 -16.91
N PHE A 34 8.03 -0.71 -15.90
CA PHE A 34 7.60 0.68 -16.03
C PHE A 34 8.50 1.47 -16.97
N GLY A 35 9.82 1.26 -16.89
CA GLY A 35 10.78 1.87 -17.80
C GLY A 35 10.63 1.35 -19.23
N LEU A 36 10.37 0.05 -19.42
CA LEU A 36 10.04 -0.49 -20.75
C LEU A 36 8.77 0.17 -21.32
N PHE A 37 7.72 0.29 -20.51
CA PHE A 37 6.50 0.97 -20.89
C PHE A 37 6.73 2.44 -21.27
N ASP A 38 7.41 3.20 -20.42
CA ASP A 38 7.69 4.62 -20.68
C ASP A 38 8.51 4.81 -21.96
N ASN A 39 9.57 4.02 -22.17
CA ASN A 39 10.41 4.12 -23.36
C ASN A 39 9.66 3.73 -24.64
N THR A 40 8.82 2.70 -24.59
CA THR A 40 7.99 2.29 -25.73
C THR A 40 6.93 3.34 -26.07
N LEU A 41 6.30 3.93 -25.05
CA LEU A 41 5.32 5.00 -25.21
C LEU A 41 5.97 6.28 -25.75
N ASP A 42 7.13 6.68 -25.22
CA ASP A 42 7.89 7.84 -25.69
C ASP A 42 8.35 7.67 -27.14
N GLY A 43 8.87 6.48 -27.49
CA GLY A 43 9.23 6.16 -28.88
C GLY A 43 8.05 6.25 -29.84
N TRP A 44 6.89 5.71 -29.45
CA TRP A 44 5.66 5.78 -30.25
C TRP A 44 5.15 7.23 -30.39
N MET A 45 5.12 8.01 -29.31
CA MET A 45 4.69 9.40 -29.32
C MET A 45 5.58 10.28 -30.19
N ARG A 46 6.91 10.09 -30.12
CA ARG A 46 7.86 10.79 -30.99
C ARG A 46 7.64 10.44 -32.45
N ALA A 47 7.41 9.17 -32.77
CA ALA A 47 7.22 8.71 -34.14
C ALA A 47 5.91 9.22 -34.77
N GLN A 48 4.83 9.33 -33.98
CA GLN A 48 3.50 9.73 -34.49
C GLN A 48 3.24 11.23 -34.38
N PHE A 49 3.72 11.89 -33.33
CA PHE A 49 3.36 13.27 -32.99
C PHE A 49 4.58 14.21 -32.86
N GLY A 50 5.81 13.70 -32.92
CA GLY A 50 7.03 14.49 -32.72
C GLY A 50 7.22 15.02 -31.29
N VAL A 51 6.40 14.55 -30.33
CA VAL A 51 6.42 14.97 -28.93
C VAL A 51 7.11 13.93 -28.07
N SER A 52 7.96 14.37 -27.13
CA SER A 52 8.51 13.50 -26.09
C SER A 52 7.67 13.61 -24.82
N VAL A 53 7.28 12.45 -24.28
CA VAL A 53 6.61 12.29 -23.00
C VAL A 53 7.57 11.85 -21.89
N GLY A 54 8.72 11.28 -22.23
CA GLY A 54 9.75 10.88 -21.27
C GLY A 54 9.29 9.78 -20.30
N LEU A 55 9.87 9.77 -19.10
CA LEU A 55 9.66 8.74 -18.08
C LEU A 55 8.47 9.08 -17.16
N LEU A 56 7.25 8.91 -17.66
CA LEU A 56 6.02 9.25 -16.93
C LEU A 56 5.81 8.40 -15.68
N LEU A 57 6.01 7.08 -15.76
CA LEU A 57 5.78 6.15 -14.65
C LEU A 57 7.05 5.91 -13.84
N SER A 58 8.15 5.53 -14.49
CA SER A 58 9.41 5.18 -13.82
C SER A 58 10.17 6.42 -13.32
N GLY A 59 9.95 7.59 -13.94
CA GLY A 59 10.56 8.85 -13.54
C GLY A 59 9.74 9.67 -12.53
N SER A 60 8.56 9.18 -12.14
CA SER A 60 7.68 9.86 -11.19
C SER A 60 7.41 9.03 -9.93
N VAL A 61 6.66 9.61 -8.99
CA VAL A 61 6.23 8.93 -7.76
C VAL A 61 5.29 7.73 -8.06
N ALA A 62 4.79 7.59 -9.29
CA ALA A 62 3.89 6.50 -9.67
C ALA A 62 4.52 5.11 -9.46
N ALA A 63 5.77 4.91 -9.87
CA ALA A 63 6.48 3.65 -9.62
C ALA A 63 6.61 3.34 -8.12
N LEU A 64 6.87 4.37 -7.31
CA LEU A 64 6.98 4.22 -5.85
C LEU A 64 5.64 3.84 -5.22
N ILE A 65 4.55 4.50 -5.61
CA ILE A 65 3.19 4.17 -5.16
C ILE A 65 2.85 2.74 -5.55
N PHE A 66 3.14 2.33 -6.78
CA PHE A 66 2.86 0.96 -7.23
C PHE A 66 3.65 -0.07 -6.41
N ALA A 67 4.94 0.16 -6.17
CA ALA A 67 5.76 -0.73 -5.36
C ALA A 67 5.22 -0.85 -3.92
N TYR A 68 4.78 0.25 -3.32
CA TYR A 68 4.13 0.24 -2.01
C TYR A 68 2.79 -0.50 -2.02
N LEU A 69 1.98 -0.32 -3.06
CA LEU A 69 0.74 -1.08 -3.21
C LEU A 69 1.03 -2.59 -3.22
N VAL A 70 2.00 -3.04 -4.03
CA VAL A 70 2.40 -4.45 -4.09
C VAL A 70 2.90 -4.94 -2.73
N ARG A 71 3.80 -4.19 -2.10
CA ARG A 71 4.46 -4.56 -0.85
C ARG A 71 3.48 -4.64 0.33
N PHE A 72 2.60 -3.67 0.47
CA PHE A 72 1.73 -3.52 1.64
C PHE A 72 0.32 -4.09 1.45
N MET A 73 -0.04 -4.57 0.25
CA MET A 73 -1.34 -5.22 0.00
C MET A 73 -1.58 -6.38 0.97
N ALA A 74 -0.59 -7.25 1.16
CA ALA A 74 -0.71 -8.42 2.04
C ALA A 74 -0.98 -8.04 3.50
N VAL A 75 -0.33 -6.97 3.99
CA VAL A 75 -0.54 -6.43 5.33
C VAL A 75 -1.97 -5.90 5.48
N ALA A 76 -2.45 -5.15 4.48
CA ALA A 76 -3.82 -4.64 4.46
C ALA A 76 -4.86 -5.78 4.45
N LEU A 77 -4.65 -6.79 3.60
CA LEU A 77 -5.55 -7.95 3.50
C LEU A 77 -5.59 -8.76 4.79
N GLY A 78 -4.44 -9.00 5.43
CA GLY A 78 -4.39 -9.72 6.71
C GLY A 78 -5.18 -8.99 7.81
N ALA A 79 -5.04 -7.67 7.90
CA ALA A 79 -5.78 -6.85 8.85
C ALA A 79 -7.29 -6.81 8.55
N LEU A 80 -7.68 -6.74 7.27
CA LEU A 80 -9.07 -6.76 6.84
C LEU A 80 -9.74 -8.13 7.05
N ASP A 81 -9.06 -9.23 6.73
CA ASP A 81 -9.58 -10.58 6.87
C ASP A 81 -9.94 -10.90 8.34
N GLY A 82 -9.09 -10.51 9.29
CA GLY A 82 -9.37 -10.67 10.72
C GLY A 82 -10.61 -9.88 11.19
N GLY A 83 -10.91 -8.76 10.55
CA GLY A 83 -12.09 -7.95 10.80
C GLY A 83 -13.36 -8.47 10.14
N LEU A 84 -13.25 -8.83 8.86
CA LEU A 84 -14.36 -9.36 8.05
C LEU A 84 -14.80 -10.76 8.52
N ALA A 85 -13.88 -11.56 9.09
CA ALA A 85 -14.20 -12.86 9.68
C ALA A 85 -15.26 -12.77 10.80
N ARG A 86 -15.43 -11.60 11.43
CA ARG A 86 -16.43 -11.36 12.47
C ARG A 86 -17.83 -11.10 11.91
N LEU A 87 -17.96 -10.82 10.62
CA LEU A 87 -19.25 -10.55 9.98
C LEU A 87 -19.99 -11.87 9.72
N ARG A 88 -21.17 -12.02 10.33
CA ARG A 88 -22.03 -13.19 10.15
C ARG A 88 -22.66 -13.21 8.74
N PRO A 89 -22.69 -14.36 8.05
CA PRO A 89 -23.34 -14.49 6.73
C PRO A 89 -24.81 -14.05 6.72
N SER A 90 -25.51 -14.26 7.83
CA SER A 90 -26.92 -13.90 7.99
C SER A 90 -27.21 -12.41 7.76
N MET A 91 -26.23 -11.52 7.98
CA MET A 91 -26.43 -10.08 7.73
C MET A 91 -26.60 -9.77 6.23
N ARG A 92 -25.86 -10.48 5.37
CA ARG A 92 -25.98 -10.34 3.92
C ARG A 92 -27.26 -10.98 3.40
N ASP A 93 -27.66 -12.11 3.97
CA ASP A 93 -28.91 -12.80 3.62
C ASP A 93 -30.12 -11.95 4.01
N ALA A 94 -30.13 -11.36 5.20
CA ALA A 94 -31.16 -10.42 5.63
C ALA A 94 -31.24 -9.20 4.71
N ALA A 95 -30.11 -8.59 4.34
CA ALA A 95 -30.10 -7.45 3.42
C ALA A 95 -30.72 -7.80 2.05
N ARG A 96 -30.42 -8.99 1.52
CA ARG A 96 -31.01 -9.47 0.26
C ARG A 96 -32.51 -9.75 0.38
N SER A 97 -32.96 -10.33 1.48
CA SER A 97 -34.39 -10.56 1.74
C SER A 97 -35.17 -9.24 1.85
N LEU A 98 -34.52 -8.15 2.25
CA LEU A 98 -35.09 -6.80 2.27
C LEU A 98 -34.96 -6.06 0.92
N GLY A 99 -34.61 -6.76 -0.16
CA GLY A 99 -34.55 -6.20 -1.51
C GLY A 99 -33.21 -5.56 -1.90
N ALA A 100 -32.17 -5.65 -1.07
CA ALA A 100 -30.85 -5.13 -1.44
C ALA A 100 -30.18 -6.02 -2.50
N THR A 101 -29.63 -5.40 -3.54
CA THR A 101 -28.73 -6.08 -4.50
C THR A 101 -27.40 -6.45 -3.82
N GLY A 102 -26.63 -7.36 -4.44
CA GLY A 102 -25.35 -7.81 -3.90
C GLY A 102 -24.36 -6.67 -3.62
N GLY A 103 -24.27 -5.67 -4.51
CA GLY A 103 -23.43 -4.49 -4.31
C GLY A 103 -23.96 -3.57 -3.22
N GLN A 104 -25.28 -3.37 -3.14
CA GLN A 104 -25.91 -2.57 -2.07
C GLN A 104 -25.69 -3.20 -0.70
N ALA A 105 -25.77 -4.52 -0.57
CA ALA A 105 -25.48 -5.22 0.68
C ALA A 105 -24.02 -5.01 1.13
N VAL A 106 -23.07 -5.01 0.19
CA VAL A 106 -21.66 -4.73 0.49
C VAL A 106 -21.49 -3.29 0.99
N TRP A 107 -21.95 -2.30 0.21
CA TRP A 107 -21.72 -0.89 0.52
C TRP A 107 -22.52 -0.38 1.73
N LYS A 108 -23.74 -0.87 1.94
CA LYS A 108 -24.62 -0.40 3.02
C LYS A 108 -24.49 -1.21 4.31
N VAL A 109 -24.01 -2.45 4.25
CA VAL A 109 -23.93 -3.34 5.42
C VAL A 109 -22.49 -3.76 5.70
N GLU A 110 -21.83 -4.44 4.77
CA GLU A 110 -20.49 -5.01 5.03
C GLU A 110 -19.42 -3.93 5.25
N VAL A 111 -19.36 -2.89 4.41
CA VAL A 111 -18.36 -1.81 4.51
C VAL A 111 -18.47 -1.00 5.81
N PRO A 112 -19.66 -0.49 6.21
CA PRO A 112 -19.79 0.25 7.47
C PRO A 112 -19.48 -0.61 8.71
N LEU A 113 -19.80 -1.91 8.68
CA LEU A 113 -19.45 -2.83 9.75
C LEU A 113 -17.94 -3.12 9.79
N ALA A 114 -17.29 -3.17 8.63
CA ALA A 114 -15.85 -3.38 8.49
C ALA A 114 -15.00 -2.12 8.78
N ARG A 115 -15.60 -0.93 8.97
CA ARG A 115 -14.88 0.35 9.13
C ARG A 115 -13.74 0.32 10.15
N GLY A 116 -13.93 -0.40 11.27
CA GLY A 116 -12.91 -0.51 12.30
C GLY A 116 -11.70 -1.32 11.84
N ALA A 117 -11.93 -2.40 11.10
CA ALA A 117 -10.88 -3.21 10.50
C ALA A 117 -10.17 -2.46 9.36
N MET A 118 -10.92 -1.71 8.55
CA MET A 118 -10.36 -0.84 7.52
C MET A 118 -9.45 0.23 8.13
N LEU A 119 -9.86 0.85 9.24
CA LEU A 119 -9.04 1.82 9.94
C LEU A 119 -7.75 1.17 10.50
N SER A 120 -7.86 -0.02 11.11
CA SER A 120 -6.68 -0.76 11.56
C SER A 120 -5.72 -1.07 10.41
N ALA A 121 -6.26 -1.57 9.28
CA ALA A 121 -5.46 -1.86 8.09
C ALA A 121 -4.77 -0.59 7.55
N ALA A 122 -5.49 0.52 7.46
CA ALA A 122 -4.95 1.79 7.00
C ALA A 122 -3.81 2.30 7.91
N ILE A 123 -3.99 2.20 9.24
CA ILE A 123 -2.95 2.58 10.20
C ILE A 123 -1.70 1.71 10.04
N LEU A 124 -1.87 0.39 9.92
CA LEU A 124 -0.73 -0.53 9.75
C LEU A 124 0.05 -0.22 8.48
N VAL A 125 -0.64 -0.10 7.34
CA VAL A 125 -0.02 0.25 6.05
C VAL A 125 0.67 1.61 6.10
N PHE A 126 0.05 2.61 6.75
CA PHE A 126 0.64 3.93 6.91
C PHE A 126 1.96 3.87 7.67
N VAL A 127 1.98 3.18 8.81
CA VAL A 127 3.18 3.04 9.64
C VAL A 127 4.27 2.24 8.94
N ASP A 128 3.92 1.23 8.15
CA ASP A 128 4.88 0.47 7.35
C ASP A 128 5.44 1.25 6.16
N THR A 129 4.61 2.06 5.51
CA THR A 129 5.04 2.92 4.41
C THR A 129 5.99 4.03 4.87
N MET A 130 5.74 4.61 6.05
CA MET A 130 6.57 5.70 6.59
C MET A 130 8.03 5.32 6.79
N LYS A 131 8.27 4.08 7.21
CA LYS A 131 9.60 3.55 7.49
C LYS A 131 10.21 2.77 6.33
N GLU A 132 9.54 2.73 5.17
CA GLU A 132 10.03 1.97 4.03
C GLU A 132 11.30 2.64 3.45
N LEU A 133 12.40 1.88 3.52
CA LEU A 133 13.68 2.28 2.96
C LEU A 133 14.10 1.47 1.70
N PRO A 134 14.12 0.12 1.70
CA PRO A 134 14.75 -0.63 0.61
C PRO A 134 14.15 -0.40 -0.78
N ALA A 135 12.82 -0.32 -0.90
CA ALA A 135 12.20 -0.08 -2.19
C ALA A 135 12.39 1.40 -2.60
N THR A 136 12.25 2.30 -1.63
CA THR A 136 12.36 3.75 -1.83
C THR A 136 13.74 4.17 -2.30
N LEU A 137 14.81 3.59 -1.74
CA LEU A 137 16.18 3.91 -2.14
C LEU A 137 16.45 3.65 -3.63
N ILE A 138 15.75 2.68 -4.21
CA ILE A 138 15.95 2.27 -5.60
C ILE A 138 15.00 3.01 -6.55
N ILE A 139 13.73 3.21 -6.15
CA ILE A 139 12.69 3.72 -7.05
C ILE A 139 12.54 5.24 -7.01
N ARG A 140 12.96 5.91 -5.92
CA ARG A 140 12.66 7.33 -5.73
C ARG A 140 13.06 8.15 -6.96
N PRO A 141 12.18 9.06 -7.43
CA PRO A 141 12.55 9.96 -8.50
C PRO A 141 13.62 10.96 -8.01
N PHE A 142 14.26 11.64 -8.95
CA PHE A 142 15.26 12.66 -8.63
C PHE A 142 14.65 13.75 -7.73
N ASP A 143 15.46 14.24 -6.79
CA ASP A 143 15.09 15.28 -5.81
C ASP A 143 13.88 14.95 -4.91
N PHE A 144 13.51 13.66 -4.81
CA PHE A 144 12.44 13.20 -3.93
C PHE A 144 12.98 12.28 -2.83
N ASP A 145 13.28 12.85 -1.67
CA ASP A 145 13.69 12.09 -0.50
C ASP A 145 12.53 11.94 0.49
N THR A 146 12.29 10.71 0.93
CA THR A 146 11.41 10.46 2.07
C THR A 146 12.15 10.68 3.38
N LEU A 147 11.41 10.85 4.48
CA LEU A 147 11.97 10.90 5.84
C LEU A 147 12.90 9.72 6.13
N ALA A 148 12.50 8.49 5.75
CA ALA A 148 13.32 7.30 5.95
C ALA A 148 14.65 7.37 5.17
N VAL A 149 14.60 7.80 3.91
CA VAL A 149 15.79 7.99 3.07
C VAL A 149 16.71 9.06 3.63
N ARG A 150 16.15 10.20 4.08
CA ARG A 150 16.93 11.31 4.62
C ARG A 150 17.64 10.93 5.92
N VAL A 151 16.93 10.24 6.82
CA VAL A 151 17.50 9.72 8.07
C VAL A 151 18.60 8.71 7.77
N TYR A 152 18.36 7.79 6.82
CA TYR A 152 19.37 6.82 6.41
C TYR A 152 20.61 7.49 5.85
N SER A 153 20.47 8.47 4.94
CA SER A 153 21.60 9.20 4.37
C SER A 153 22.42 9.92 5.44
N LEU A 154 21.78 10.67 6.33
CA LEU A 154 22.48 11.39 7.41
C LEU A 154 23.17 10.43 8.39
N ALA A 155 22.55 9.29 8.68
CA ALA A 155 23.15 8.28 9.54
C ALA A 155 24.34 7.59 8.86
N SER A 156 24.25 7.30 7.56
CA SER A 156 25.36 6.76 6.74
C SER A 156 26.52 7.74 6.63
N ASP A 157 26.25 9.04 6.66
CA ASP A 157 27.26 10.10 6.67
C ASP A 157 27.82 10.37 8.10
N GLU A 158 27.53 9.51 9.07
CA GLU A 158 27.89 9.65 10.50
C GLU A 158 27.35 10.92 11.19
N ARG A 159 26.40 11.63 10.56
CA ARG A 159 25.74 12.84 11.08
C ARG A 159 24.55 12.50 11.98
N LEU A 160 24.81 11.70 13.01
CA LEU A 160 23.77 11.13 13.90
C LEU A 160 22.94 12.21 14.61
N ALA A 161 23.55 13.32 15.00
CA ALA A 161 22.84 14.43 15.65
C ALA A 161 21.75 15.00 14.73
N GLU A 162 22.03 15.18 13.44
CA GLU A 162 21.07 15.67 12.47
C GLU A 162 20.03 14.60 12.09
N ALA A 163 20.46 13.35 11.96
CA ALA A 163 19.57 12.22 11.68
C ALA A 163 18.54 12.01 12.81
N SER A 164 18.90 12.32 14.05
CA SER A 164 18.08 12.08 15.23
C SER A 164 16.70 12.74 15.16
N THR A 165 16.61 13.96 14.60
CA THR A 165 15.34 14.69 14.51
C THR A 165 14.37 13.97 13.58
N GLY A 166 14.83 13.54 12.41
CA GLY A 166 14.02 12.77 11.47
C GLY A 166 13.63 11.39 12.02
N ALA A 167 14.56 10.73 12.72
CA ALA A 167 14.30 9.44 13.34
C ALA A 167 13.21 9.55 14.44
N LEU A 168 13.29 10.58 15.30
CA LEU A 168 12.30 10.84 16.33
C LEU A 168 10.94 11.19 15.75
N LEU A 169 10.89 11.93 14.63
CA LEU A 169 9.63 12.19 13.92
C LEU A 169 9.00 10.90 13.37
N ILE A 170 9.79 10.01 12.75
CA ILE A 170 9.29 8.70 12.29
C ILE A 170 8.71 7.91 13.46
N VAL A 171 9.41 7.89 14.60
CA VAL A 171 8.92 7.20 15.81
C VAL A 171 7.63 7.83 16.33
N ALA A 172 7.58 9.16 16.46
CA ALA A 172 6.41 9.85 16.99
C ALA A 172 5.16 9.66 16.10
N VAL A 173 5.30 9.87 14.79
CA VAL A 173 4.18 9.76 13.85
C VAL A 173 3.82 8.29 13.58
N GLY A 174 4.76 7.36 13.69
CA GLY A 174 4.50 5.93 13.60
C GLY A 174 3.78 5.37 14.83
N LEU A 175 4.15 5.80 16.03
CA LEU A 175 3.58 5.30 17.28
C LEU A 175 2.21 5.91 17.60
N LEU A 176 1.98 7.18 17.27
CA LEU A 176 0.75 7.88 17.64
C LEU A 176 -0.52 7.19 17.12
N PRO A 177 -0.64 6.80 15.84
CA PRO A 177 -1.81 6.09 15.32
C PRO A 177 -2.02 4.72 15.98
N ILE A 178 -0.93 3.98 16.24
CA ILE A 178 -0.99 2.68 16.92
C ILE A 178 -1.48 2.85 18.36
N TRP A 179 -0.99 3.86 19.07
CA TRP A 179 -1.45 4.17 20.42
C TRP A 179 -2.93 4.54 20.46
N VAL A 180 -3.38 5.40 19.55
CA VAL A 180 -4.81 5.75 19.42
C VAL A 180 -5.65 4.50 19.15
N LEU A 181 -5.22 3.65 18.21
CA LEU A 181 -5.93 2.43 17.83
C LEU A 181 -6.03 1.44 19.01
N THR A 182 -4.92 1.15 19.67
CA THR A 182 -4.87 0.23 20.82
C THR A 182 -5.73 0.73 21.97
N ARG A 183 -5.76 2.04 22.22
CA ARG A 183 -6.65 2.65 23.22
C ARG A 183 -8.12 2.56 22.84
N ALA A 184 -8.46 2.77 21.57
CA ALA A 184 -9.82 2.64 21.07
C ALA A 184 -10.33 1.19 21.16
N MET A 185 -9.46 0.20 20.89
CA MET A 185 -9.79 -1.22 21.01
C MET A 185 -10.01 -1.66 22.46
N ARG A 186 -9.22 -1.15 23.42
CA ARG A 186 -9.38 -1.48 24.86
C ARG A 186 -10.66 -0.92 25.49
N ARG A 187 -11.30 0.08 24.86
CA ARG A 187 -12.54 0.70 25.35
C ARG A 187 -13.82 0.01 24.82
N ARG A 188 -13.69 -1.00 23.97
CA ARG A 188 -14.80 -1.84 23.48
C ARG A 188 -14.75 -3.21 24.16
#